data_AF-A0A8D8SEZ8-F1
#
_entry.id   AF-A0A8D8SEZ8-F1
#
_cell.length_a   1.000
_cell.length_b   1.000
_cell.length_c   1.000
_cell.angle_alpha   90.00
_cell.angle_beta   90.00
_cell.angle_gamma   90.00
#
_symmetry.space_group_name_H-M   'P 1'
#
loop_
_entity.id
_entity.type
_entity.pdbx_description
1 polymer ?
#
loop_
_entity_poly.entity_id
_entity_poly.type
_entity_poly.pdbx_seq_one_letter_code
_entity_poly.pdbx_strand_id
1 'polypeptide(L)'
;MPLLANPTFAQFSQELGLTSLGASDEDVERLGTLYFFTVEFGLCKQDGELKVYGAGLLSSVAELQHAVTSTSKIRRFDPAVTVNEECIITAYQNAYYYTDTFEEKMR
;
A
#
# COMPACT_ATOMS: atom_id res chain seq x y z
N MET A 1 8.98 -8.46 -10.20
CA MET A 1 9.20 -9.13 -8.91
C MET A 1 10.42 -8.55 -8.15
N PRO A 2 10.45 -7.27 -7.71
CA PRO A 2 11.57 -6.72 -6.93
C PRO A 2 11.29 -6.61 -5.42
N LEU A 3 10.01 -6.62 -5.01
CA LEU A 3 9.60 -6.32 -3.63
C LEU A 3 9.82 -7.50 -2.68
N LEU A 4 9.56 -8.75 -3.11
CA LEU A 4 9.85 -9.96 -2.30
C LEU A 4 11.35 -10.19 -2.05
N ALA A 5 12.23 -9.55 -2.82
CA ALA A 5 13.68 -9.59 -2.59
C ALA A 5 14.14 -8.58 -1.52
N ASN A 6 13.24 -7.71 -1.04
CA ASN A 6 13.52 -6.79 0.05
C ASN A 6 13.25 -7.50 1.40
N PRO A 7 14.26 -7.61 2.31
CA PRO A 7 14.12 -8.31 3.58
C PRO A 7 12.96 -7.79 4.45
N THR A 8 12.76 -6.47 4.47
CA THR A 8 11.66 -5.81 5.18
C THR A 8 10.32 -6.28 4.63
N PHE A 9 10.21 -6.40 3.30
CA PHE A 9 8.98 -6.83 2.65
C PHE A 9 8.69 -8.33 2.83
N ALA A 10 9.73 -9.15 2.80
CA ALA A 10 9.62 -10.58 3.07
C ALA A 10 9.19 -10.83 4.53
N GLN A 11 9.73 -10.07 5.48
CA GLN A 11 9.35 -10.14 6.88
C GLN A 11 7.90 -9.66 7.11
N PHE A 12 7.48 -8.58 6.44
CA PHE A 12 6.08 -8.16 6.44
C PHE A 12 5.16 -9.26 5.91
N SER A 13 5.48 -9.86 4.76
CA SER A 13 4.70 -10.96 4.18
C SER A 13 4.63 -12.18 5.11
N GLN A 14 5.71 -12.46 5.83
CA GLN A 14 5.77 -13.54 6.82
C GLN A 14 4.94 -13.22 8.07
N GLU A 15 5.03 -12.02 8.62
CA GLU A 15 4.22 -11.58 9.77
C GLU A 15 2.73 -11.55 9.42
N LEU A 16 2.37 -11.14 8.20
CA LEU A 16 1.02 -11.23 7.65
C LEU A 16 0.54 -12.69 7.61
N GLY A 17 1.36 -13.60 7.08
CA GLY A 17 1.05 -15.02 7.00
C GLY A 17 1.00 -15.73 8.35
N LEU A 18 1.79 -15.26 9.32
CA LEU A 18 1.75 -15.76 10.70
C LEU A 18 0.55 -15.22 11.46
N THR A 19 0.17 -13.97 11.21
CA THR A 19 -1.01 -13.34 11.83
C THR A 19 -2.30 -13.92 11.26
N SER A 20 -2.31 -14.33 9.98
CA SER A 20 -3.47 -14.99 9.37
C SER A 20 -3.70 -16.42 9.88
N LEU A 21 -2.69 -17.07 10.49
CA LEU A 21 -2.84 -18.38 11.13
C LEU A 21 -3.68 -18.27 12.41
N GLY A 22 -5.00 -18.41 12.25
CA GLY A 22 -5.98 -18.32 13.34
C GLY A 22 -6.77 -17.01 13.37
N ALA A 23 -6.54 -16.11 12.41
CA ALA A 23 -7.36 -14.93 12.22
C ALA A 23 -8.66 -15.26 11.49
N SER A 24 -9.67 -14.41 11.67
CA SER A 24 -10.93 -14.53 10.95
C SER A 24 -10.76 -14.17 9.46
N ASP A 25 -11.64 -14.66 8.59
CA ASP A 25 -11.64 -14.30 7.16
C ASP A 25 -11.69 -12.76 6.98
N GLU A 26 -12.40 -12.08 7.88
CA GLU A 26 -12.49 -10.62 7.93
C GLU A 26 -11.12 -9.98 8.18
N ASP A 27 -10.33 -10.50 9.12
CA ASP A 27 -8.99 -9.98 9.41
C ASP A 27 -8.00 -10.25 8.25
N VAL A 28 -8.17 -11.37 7.54
CA VAL A 28 -7.38 -11.68 6.33
C VAL A 28 -7.70 -10.69 5.21
N GLU A 29 -8.99 -10.39 5.00
CA GLU A 29 -9.43 -9.40 4.01
C GLU A 29 -8.90 -8.00 4.34
N ARG A 30 -9.01 -7.60 5.62
CA ARG A 30 -8.44 -6.36 6.16
C ARG A 30 -6.94 -6.23 5.88
N LEU A 31 -6.18 -7.29 6.17
CA LEU A 31 -4.75 -7.33 5.90
C LEU A 31 -4.44 -7.27 4.40
N GLY A 32 -5.28 -7.90 3.56
CA GLY A 32 -5.22 -7.81 2.10
C GLY A 32 -5.41 -6.36 1.61
N THR A 33 -6.35 -5.62 2.18
CA THR A 33 -6.57 -4.20 1.88
C THR A 33 -5.34 -3.35 2.22
N LEU A 34 -4.75 -3.56 3.39
CA LEU A 34 -3.51 -2.85 3.77
C LEU A 34 -2.36 -3.18 2.81
N TYR A 35 -2.22 -4.44 2.41
CA TYR A 35 -1.26 -4.86 1.39
C TYR A 35 -1.52 -4.16 0.05
N PHE A 36 -2.77 -4.09 -0.40
CA PHE A 36 -3.12 -3.46 -1.67
C PHE A 36 -2.74 -1.97 -1.71
N PHE A 37 -3.12 -1.20 -0.68
CA PHE A 37 -2.86 0.23 -0.63
C PHE A 37 -1.42 0.59 -0.29
N THR A 38 -0.62 -0.36 0.20
CA THR A 38 0.81 -0.15 0.42
C THR A 38 1.63 -0.70 -0.74
N VAL A 39 1.48 -1.96 -1.10
CA VAL A 39 2.38 -2.65 -2.02
C VAL A 39 2.01 -2.40 -3.48
N GLU A 40 0.73 -2.46 -3.80
CA GLU A 40 0.26 -2.32 -5.18
C GLU A 40 0.12 -0.84 -5.54
N PHE A 41 -0.43 -0.03 -4.63
CA PHE A 41 -0.77 1.38 -4.89
C PHE A 41 -0.16 2.39 -3.91
N GLY A 42 0.89 2.00 -3.17
CA GLY A 42 1.49 2.87 -2.17
C GLY A 42 2.51 3.89 -2.70
N LEU A 43 2.59 4.97 -1.94
CA LEU A 43 3.49 6.11 -2.15
C LEU A 43 4.47 6.22 -0.96
N CYS A 44 5.68 6.70 -1.19
CA CYS A 44 6.60 7.03 -0.11
C CYS A 44 6.97 8.50 -0.17
N LYS A 45 7.20 9.11 0.98
CA LYS A 45 7.69 10.48 1.05
C LYS A 45 9.17 10.44 1.41
N GLN A 46 10.02 10.83 0.48
CA GLN A 46 11.48 10.83 0.66
C GLN A 46 12.01 12.24 0.42
N ASP A 47 12.78 12.78 1.37
CA ASP A 47 13.39 14.11 1.27
C ASP A 47 12.37 15.25 1.01
N GLY A 48 11.13 15.06 1.48
CA GLY A 48 10.03 16.00 1.26
C GLY A 48 9.25 15.80 -0.05
N GLU A 49 9.72 14.94 -0.94
CA GLU A 49 9.07 14.62 -2.21
C GLU A 49 8.26 13.33 -2.14
N LEU A 50 7.08 13.33 -2.76
CA LEU A 50 6.26 12.13 -2.93
C LEU A 50 6.80 11.31 -4.11
N LYS A 51 7.18 10.08 -3.82
CA LYS A 51 7.64 9.08 -4.79
C LYS A 51 6.69 7.89 -4.79
N VAL A 52 6.61 7.24 -5.93
CA VAL A 52 5.75 6.07 -6.12
C VAL A 52 6.61 4.81 -6.06
N TYR A 53 6.19 3.85 -5.25
CA TYR A 53 6.82 2.54 -5.19
C TYR A 53 5.85 1.38 -5.43
N GLY A 54 4.54 1.66 -5.44
CA GLY A 54 3.51 0.67 -5.67
C GLY A 54 3.68 -0.06 -7.01
N ALA A 55 3.62 -1.39 -7.00
CA ALA A 55 3.83 -2.20 -8.20
C ALA A 55 2.77 -1.93 -9.28
N GLY A 56 1.49 -1.85 -8.89
CA GLY A 56 0.38 -1.47 -9.76
C GLY A 56 0.58 -0.10 -10.40
N LEU A 57 0.93 0.91 -9.60
CA LEU A 57 1.20 2.26 -10.12
C LEU A 57 2.40 2.31 -11.07
N LEU A 58 3.49 1.59 -10.76
CA LEU A 58 4.66 1.52 -11.63
C LEU A 58 4.39 0.75 -12.93
N SER A 59 3.39 -0.14 -12.94
CA SER A 59 2.98 -0.88 -14.13
C SER A 59 2.06 -0.09 -15.06
N SER A 60 1.45 1.00 -14.58
CA SER A 60 0.44 1.79 -15.30
C SER A 60 0.80 3.28 -15.34
N VAL A 61 1.30 3.75 -16.48
CA VAL A 61 1.69 5.16 -16.67
C VAL A 61 0.50 6.11 -16.48
N ALA A 62 -0.68 5.72 -16.96
CA ALA A 62 -1.89 6.54 -16.82
C ALA A 62 -2.29 6.73 -15.35
N GLU A 63 -2.21 5.66 -14.57
CA GLU A 63 -2.57 5.71 -13.15
C GLU A 63 -1.49 6.40 -12.31
N LEU A 64 -0.22 6.22 -12.66
CA LEU A 64 0.88 6.99 -12.08
C LEU A 64 0.65 8.49 -12.27
N GLN A 65 0.32 8.94 -13.49
CA GLN A 65 -0.02 10.33 -13.76
C GLN A 65 -1.23 10.79 -12.95
N HIS A 66 -2.28 9.96 -12.82
CA HIS A 66 -3.44 10.29 -12.00
C HIS A 66 -3.08 10.47 -10.53
N ALA A 67 -2.24 9.58 -9.97
CA ALA A 67 -1.82 9.62 -8.58
C ALA A 67 -1.01 10.88 -8.25
N VAL A 68 -0.06 11.28 -9.12
CA VAL A 68 0.77 12.48 -8.89
C VAL A 68 0.04 13.79 -9.15
N THR A 69 -0.96 13.81 -10.04
CA THR A 69 -1.77 15.01 -10.33
C THR A 69 -2.90 15.20 -9.32
N SER A 70 -3.44 14.12 -8.77
CA SER A 70 -4.56 14.15 -7.81
C SER A 70 -4.08 14.23 -6.37
N THR A 71 -3.32 15.28 -6.04
CA THR A 71 -2.76 15.47 -4.69
C THR A 71 -3.81 15.53 -3.59
N SER A 72 -5.05 15.92 -3.91
CA SER A 72 -6.19 15.91 -2.99
C SER A 72 -6.62 14.51 -2.54
N LYS A 73 -6.27 13.47 -3.32
CA LYS A 73 -6.53 12.06 -3.00
C LYS A 73 -5.38 11.40 -2.23
N ILE A 74 -4.25 12.08 -2.08
CA ILE A 74 -3.08 11.56 -1.36
C ILE A 74 -3.27 11.80 0.14
N ARG A 75 -3.20 10.73 0.92
CA ARG A 75 -3.37 10.74 2.38
C ARG A 75 -2.21 10.02 3.05
N ARG A 76 -1.94 10.35 4.30
CA ARG A 76 -0.97 9.58 5.10
C ARG A 76 -1.57 8.20 5.36
N PHE A 77 -0.76 7.15 5.21
CA PHE A 77 -1.15 5.79 5.55
C PHE A 77 -1.50 5.71 7.04
N ASP A 78 -2.68 5.18 7.32
CA ASP A 78 -3.17 4.91 8.67
C ASP A 78 -3.89 3.56 8.60
N PRO A 79 -3.36 2.49 9.22
CA PRO A 79 -3.96 1.17 9.17
C PRO A 79 -5.44 1.17 9.58
N ALA A 80 -5.85 1.98 10.56
CA ALA A 80 -7.23 2.02 11.04
C ALA A 80 -8.20 2.63 10.03
N VAL A 81 -7.70 3.49 9.13
CA VAL A 81 -8.49 4.12 8.07
C VAL A 81 -8.41 3.30 6.78
N THR A 82 -7.20 2.97 6.36
CA THR A 82 -6.93 2.27 5.09
C THR A 82 -7.57 0.89 5.04
N VAL A 83 -7.69 0.20 6.18
CA VAL A 83 -8.33 -1.12 6.26
C VAL A 83 -9.81 -1.11 5.83
N ASN A 84 -10.48 0.03 5.95
CA ASN A 84 -11.89 0.20 5.57
C ASN A 84 -12.05 0.76 4.14
N GLU A 85 -10.95 1.00 3.43
CA GLU A 85 -10.99 1.54 2.07
C GLU A 85 -11.28 0.43 1.06
N GLU A 86 -12.07 0.76 0.03
CA GLU A 86 -12.44 -0.20 -1.01
C GLU A 86 -11.30 -0.38 -2.01
N CYS A 87 -10.83 -1.62 -2.17
CA CYS A 87 -9.83 -1.99 -3.18
C CYS A 87 -10.45 -2.02 -4.59
N ILE A 88 -10.23 -0.99 -5.39
CA ILE A 88 -10.77 -0.90 -6.75
C ILE A 88 -9.73 -1.45 -7.75
N ILE A 89 -10.07 -2.52 -8.48
CA ILE A 89 -9.18 -3.10 -9.51
C ILE A 89 -9.57 -2.73 -10.95
N THR A 90 -10.76 -2.17 -11.15
CA THR A 90 -11.33 -1.89 -12.49
C THR A 90 -11.28 -0.42 -12.90
N ALA A 91 -10.90 0.47 -11.98
CA ALA A 91 -10.82 1.91 -12.19
C ALA A 91 -9.70 2.53 -11.34
N TYR A 92 -9.45 3.83 -11.52
CA TYR A 92 -8.46 4.56 -10.73
C TYR A 92 -8.82 4.60 -9.25
N GLN A 93 -7.81 4.52 -8.38
CA GLN A 93 -8.02 4.58 -6.94
C GLN A 93 -8.69 5.90 -6.50
N ASN A 94 -9.54 5.79 -5.47
CA ASN A 94 -10.17 6.94 -4.83
C ASN A 94 -9.23 7.66 -3.85
N ALA A 95 -8.31 6.91 -3.25
CA ALA A 95 -7.30 7.42 -2.33
C ALA A 95 -5.96 6.71 -2.56
N TYR A 96 -4.87 7.45 -2.37
CA TYR A 96 -3.52 6.91 -2.38
C TYR A 96 -2.87 7.19 -1.04
N TYR A 97 -2.20 6.19 -0.48
CA TYR A 97 -1.63 6.29 0.86
C TYR A 97 -0.11 6.39 0.79
N TYR A 98 0.46 7.37 1.51
CA TYR A 98 1.90 7.53 1.61
C TYR A 98 2.45 7.25 3.01
N THR A 99 3.67 6.73 3.04
CA THR A 99 4.45 6.48 4.27
C THR A 99 5.77 7.25 4.25
N ASP A 100 6.23 7.78 5.38
CA ASP A 100 7.50 8.52 5.44
C ASP A 100 8.71 7.57 5.39
N THR A 101 8.58 6.35 5.92
CA THR A 101 9.62 5.32 5.82
C THR A 101 9.04 3.94 5.53
N PHE A 102 9.86 3.04 4.96
CA PHE A 102 9.47 1.64 4.81
C PHE A 102 9.26 0.94 6.16
N GLU A 103 9.95 1.35 7.21
CA GLU A 103 9.81 0.80 8.57
C GLU A 103 8.49 1.23 9.24
N GLU A 104 7.95 2.40 8.91
CA GLU A 104 6.66 2.86 9.42
C GLU A 104 5.48 2.02 8.86
N LYS A 105 5.71 1.25 7.78
CA LYS A 105 4.72 0.29 7.26
C LYS A 105 4.49 -0.91 8.18
N MET A 106 5.35 -1.09 9.18
CA MET A 106 5.39 -2.28 10.06
C MET A 106 4.89 -2.00 11.48
N ARG A 107 4.27 -0.85 11.74
CA ARG A 107 3.80 -0.45 13.07
C ARG A 107 2.31 -0.25 13.16
#